data_AF-A0A7X9HE77-F1
#
_entry.id   AF-A0A7X9HE77-F1
#
_cell.length_a   1.000
_cell.length_b   1.000
_cell.length_c   1.000
_cell.angle_alpha   90.00
_cell.angle_beta   90.00
_cell.angle_gamma   90.00
#
_symmetry.space_group_name_H-M   'P 1'
#
loop_
_entity.id
_entity.type
_entity.pdbx_description
1 polymer ?
#
loop_
_entity_poly.entity_id
_entity_poly.type
_entity_poly.pdbx_seq_one_letter_code
_entity_poly.pdbx_strand_id
1 'polypeptide(L)'
;MANVDCLQKIVVFLVVITITIFSFKIPITRLEFPLYRVVLDPGHGGKATIPKDEYGDRFDVLSMKYLDVYREGASYKDYHEHIYTFEVAKRVETLLQLLSPNGNFEKFYTILQKYTDKPVKRIYIQTFMSRGPSLNSHLIHKEPNAPYRLFDFISNDGTLKEGRISYINSLKPHLVVSIHFALNSSPYFRGMNAVIAAPYSILYKGLQYFQGTIPDRSFFYTSKYADWFTEDERKSGFFWYSNDVVMYFTGYRIKNDYSIDTDAFRGYRYNMVQWAYNDPPGWAHIAKHHPPNTPYANNIQQFIPQNAFFTREQSKYEQYRRDGGFEGYGGDNLYASNEIIRFVLYNLYSKGIRHKDQRLAPPYISIWSVPLHINAINAFIEFGYLARPYTRTIINNHLDDV
;
A
#
# COMPACT_ATOMS: atom_id res chain seq x y z
N MET A 1 12.20 -72.71 6.31
CA MET A 1 12.40 -72.13 4.97
C MET A 1 11.40 -71.01 4.60
N ALA A 2 10.31 -70.77 5.35
CA ALA A 2 9.33 -69.71 5.03
C ALA A 2 9.74 -68.26 5.40
N ASN A 3 10.68 -68.06 6.33
CA ASN A 3 11.05 -66.71 6.81
C ASN A 3 12.04 -65.95 5.92
N VAL A 4 12.83 -66.65 5.08
CA VAL A 4 13.82 -66.00 4.22
C VAL A 4 13.15 -65.32 3.03
N ASP A 5 12.08 -65.93 2.51
CA ASP A 5 11.34 -65.45 1.34
C ASP A 5 10.53 -64.17 1.64
N CYS A 6 10.04 -64.03 2.89
CA CYS A 6 9.36 -62.81 3.35
C CYS A 6 10.36 -61.65 3.51
N LEU A 7 11.54 -61.92 4.09
CA LEU A 7 12.58 -60.91 4.28
C LEU A 7 13.12 -60.40 2.93
N GLN A 8 13.31 -61.29 1.95
CA GLN A 8 13.70 -60.91 0.59
C GLN A 8 12.67 -60.00 -0.08
N LYS A 9 11.37 -60.30 0.04
CA LYS A 9 10.31 -59.46 -0.52
C LYS A 9 10.26 -58.07 0.13
N ILE A 10 10.47 -58.00 1.45
CA ILE A 10 10.54 -56.71 2.17
C ILE A 10 11.76 -55.90 1.72
N VAL A 11 12.93 -56.53 1.56
CA VAL A 11 14.15 -55.85 1.10
C VAL A 11 13.98 -55.34 -0.33
N VAL A 12 13.43 -56.15 -1.24
CA VAL A 12 13.16 -55.74 -2.62
C VAL A 12 12.15 -54.59 -2.65
N PHE A 13 11.10 -54.65 -1.84
CA PHE A 13 10.11 -53.58 -1.76
C PHE A 13 10.69 -52.27 -1.21
N LEU A 14 11.54 -52.35 -0.19
CA LEU A 14 12.27 -51.20 0.35
C LEU A 14 13.26 -50.63 -0.66
N VAL A 15 13.98 -51.46 -1.41
CA VAL A 15 14.89 -51.02 -2.47
C VAL A 15 14.10 -50.34 -3.59
N VAL A 16 12.97 -50.89 -4.02
CA VAL A 16 12.10 -50.26 -5.03
C VAL A 16 11.57 -48.92 -4.52
N ILE A 17 11.04 -48.84 -3.30
CA ILE A 17 10.58 -47.57 -2.71
C ILE A 17 11.71 -46.55 -2.63
N THR A 18 12.90 -46.97 -2.20
CA THR A 18 14.07 -46.10 -2.11
C THR A 18 14.46 -45.60 -3.50
N ILE A 19 14.55 -46.49 -4.49
CA ILE A 19 14.82 -46.11 -5.88
C ILE A 19 13.71 -45.18 -6.40
N THR A 20 12.43 -45.43 -6.13
CA THR A 20 11.34 -44.54 -6.57
C THR A 20 11.43 -43.17 -5.91
N ILE A 21 11.64 -43.09 -4.59
CA ILE A 21 11.80 -41.83 -3.84
C ILE A 21 13.02 -41.03 -4.35
N PHE A 22 14.14 -41.70 -4.65
CA PHE A 22 15.36 -41.05 -5.11
C PHE A 22 15.47 -40.87 -6.64
N SER A 23 14.65 -41.57 -7.43
CA SER A 23 14.57 -41.42 -8.91
C SER A 23 13.62 -40.30 -9.33
N PHE A 24 12.66 -39.92 -8.47
CA PHE A 24 12.02 -38.61 -8.56
C PHE A 24 12.99 -37.54 -8.06
N LYS A 25 14.06 -37.30 -8.82
CA LYS A 25 14.65 -35.96 -8.88
C LYS A 25 13.58 -35.06 -9.50
N ILE A 26 12.63 -34.60 -8.68
CA ILE A 26 11.89 -33.39 -9.00
C ILE A 26 13.00 -32.37 -9.25
N PRO A 27 13.10 -31.78 -10.45
CA PRO A 27 14.07 -30.74 -10.67
C PRO A 27 13.64 -29.57 -9.79
N ILE A 28 14.25 -29.45 -8.61
CA ILE A 28 14.25 -28.24 -7.79
C ILE A 28 15.17 -27.22 -8.49
N THR A 29 15.03 -27.04 -9.80
CA THR A 29 15.43 -25.81 -10.46
C THR A 29 14.21 -24.91 -10.40
N ARG A 30 14.01 -24.33 -9.21
CA ARG A 30 13.09 -23.20 -8.99
C ARG A 30 13.58 -22.02 -9.85
N LEU A 31 13.20 -22.01 -11.13
CA LEU A 31 13.53 -21.00 -12.14
C LEU A 31 15.04 -20.74 -12.33
N GLU A 32 15.51 -20.72 -13.58
CA GLU A 32 16.90 -20.34 -13.90
C GLU A 32 17.22 -18.90 -13.44
N PHE A 33 16.19 -18.03 -13.39
CA PHE A 33 16.29 -16.63 -12.98
C PHE A 33 15.41 -16.34 -11.76
N PRO A 34 15.79 -15.36 -10.90
CA PRO A 34 14.96 -14.94 -9.77
C PRO A 34 13.57 -14.47 -10.22
N LEU A 35 12.52 -14.85 -9.46
CA LEU A 35 11.15 -14.40 -9.68
C LEU A 35 10.74 -13.36 -8.65
N TYR A 36 10.38 -12.18 -9.15
CA TYR A 36 9.75 -11.13 -8.37
C TYR A 36 8.25 -11.06 -8.67
N ARG A 37 7.50 -10.62 -7.66
CA ARG A 37 6.06 -10.42 -7.74
C ARG A 37 5.80 -8.94 -7.56
N VAL A 38 5.19 -8.32 -8.55
CA VAL A 38 4.90 -6.89 -8.57
C VAL A 38 3.39 -6.71 -8.72
N VAL A 39 2.79 -5.92 -7.83
CA VAL A 39 1.40 -5.49 -8.01
C VAL A 39 1.38 -4.03 -8.45
N LEU A 40 0.63 -3.75 -9.50
CA LEU A 40 0.29 -2.42 -9.93
C LEU A 40 -1.07 -2.07 -9.31
N ASP A 41 -1.09 -1.06 -8.45
CA ASP A 41 -2.26 -0.63 -7.71
C ASP A 41 -2.71 0.76 -8.20
N PRO A 42 -3.52 0.83 -9.26
CA PRO A 42 -4.08 2.09 -9.69
C PRO A 42 -5.09 2.61 -8.67
N GLY A 43 -4.93 3.85 -8.20
CA GLY A 43 -5.82 4.48 -7.23
C GLY A 43 -7.29 4.44 -7.63
N HIS A 44 -8.18 4.34 -6.63
CA HIS A 44 -9.64 4.53 -6.78
C HIS A 44 -10.31 3.58 -7.78
N GLY A 45 -11.37 4.00 -8.50
CA GLY A 45 -12.03 3.21 -9.55
C GLY A 45 -13.56 3.12 -9.45
N GLY A 46 -14.12 3.33 -8.26
CA GLY A 46 -15.56 3.33 -8.00
C GLY A 46 -16.17 4.72 -7.96
N LYS A 47 -17.34 4.84 -7.32
CA LYS A 47 -18.17 6.05 -7.25
C LYS A 47 -18.59 6.37 -5.81
N ALA A 48 -18.54 7.64 -5.43
CA ALA A 48 -19.07 8.15 -4.16
C ALA A 48 -20.60 8.20 -4.25
N THR A 49 -21.25 7.20 -3.67
CA THR A 49 -22.71 7.07 -3.63
C THR A 49 -23.21 7.20 -2.18
N ILE A 50 -24.42 7.73 -2.01
CA ILE A 50 -25.12 7.85 -0.72
C ILE A 50 -26.21 6.77 -0.59
N PRO A 51 -26.49 6.25 0.63
CA PRO A 51 -25.85 6.61 1.89
C PRO A 51 -24.46 5.98 2.07
N LYS A 52 -23.58 6.69 2.79
CA LYS A 52 -22.22 6.23 3.14
C LYS A 52 -22.24 4.84 3.78
N ASP A 53 -23.15 4.62 4.71
CA ASP A 53 -23.23 3.40 5.51
C ASP A 53 -23.52 2.14 4.68
N GLU A 54 -23.91 2.28 3.41
CA GLU A 54 -24.21 1.20 2.46
C GLU A 54 -23.18 1.13 1.30
N TYR A 55 -22.81 2.28 0.72
CA TYR A 55 -21.95 2.32 -0.47
C TYR A 55 -20.50 2.76 -0.20
N GLY A 56 -20.15 3.00 1.06
CA GLY A 56 -18.85 3.52 1.45
C GLY A 56 -17.67 2.54 1.34
N ASP A 57 -16.61 2.88 2.05
CA ASP A 57 -15.42 2.06 2.26
C ASP A 57 -15.16 1.93 3.79
N ARG A 58 -14.23 1.08 4.20
CA ARG A 58 -13.98 0.70 5.60
C ARG A 58 -15.21 0.08 6.25
N PHE A 59 -15.59 -1.10 5.76
CA PHE A 59 -16.61 -1.88 6.44
C PHE A 59 -16.14 -2.24 7.85
N ASP A 60 -16.93 -1.84 8.84
CA ASP A 60 -16.65 -2.07 10.25
C ASP A 60 -17.54 -3.16 10.79
N VAL A 61 -16.93 -4.25 11.23
CA VAL A 61 -17.64 -5.40 11.81
C VAL A 61 -18.24 -5.12 13.17
N LEU A 62 -17.87 -4.01 13.83
CA LEU A 62 -18.46 -3.62 15.12
C LEU A 62 -19.85 -3.01 14.92
N SER A 63 -19.98 -2.10 13.95
CA SER A 63 -21.23 -1.42 13.61
C SER A 63 -22.01 -2.06 12.46
N MET A 64 -21.39 -3.01 11.74
CA MET A 64 -21.89 -3.63 10.50
C MET A 64 -22.21 -2.61 9.40
N LYS A 65 -21.41 -1.54 9.33
CA LYS A 65 -21.59 -0.40 8.42
C LYS A 65 -20.25 0.08 7.85
N TYR A 66 -20.30 0.86 6.78
CA TYR A 66 -19.12 1.55 6.27
C TYR A 66 -18.84 2.85 7.03
N LEU A 67 -17.61 3.02 7.52
CA LEU A 67 -17.23 4.18 8.34
C LEU A 67 -16.79 5.40 7.53
N ASP A 68 -16.47 5.25 6.24
CA ASP A 68 -16.03 6.36 5.38
C ASP A 68 -16.76 6.34 4.04
N VAL A 69 -16.86 7.50 3.40
CA VAL A 69 -17.35 7.58 2.02
C VAL A 69 -16.36 6.89 1.11
N TYR A 70 -16.87 6.26 0.05
CA TYR A 70 -15.99 5.84 -1.04
C TYR A 70 -15.35 7.08 -1.66
N ARG A 71 -14.03 7.07 -1.84
CA ARG A 71 -13.28 8.19 -2.42
C ARG A 71 -12.98 7.88 -3.89
N GLU A 72 -13.57 8.66 -4.80
CA GLU A 72 -13.38 8.53 -6.26
C GLU A 72 -11.98 8.97 -6.76
N GLY A 73 -11.23 9.65 -5.89
CA GLY A 73 -9.98 10.30 -6.24
C GLY A 73 -10.18 11.76 -6.66
N ALA A 74 -9.09 12.41 -7.01
CA ALA A 74 -9.10 13.78 -7.51
C ALA A 74 -9.79 13.90 -8.86
N SER A 75 -10.52 14.99 -9.06
CA SER A 75 -11.10 15.37 -10.35
C SER A 75 -10.96 16.86 -10.63
N TYR A 76 -10.70 17.20 -11.89
CA TYR A 76 -10.64 18.58 -12.35
C TYR A 76 -11.10 18.68 -13.81
N LYS A 77 -12.25 19.30 -14.06
CA LYS A 77 -12.92 19.26 -15.37
C LYS A 77 -13.15 17.80 -15.78
N ASP A 78 -12.78 17.43 -17.00
CA ASP A 78 -12.91 16.06 -17.53
C ASP A 78 -11.74 15.13 -17.12
N TYR A 79 -10.84 15.60 -16.25
CA TYR A 79 -9.72 14.79 -15.76
C TYR A 79 -10.09 14.10 -14.46
N HIS A 80 -10.03 12.76 -14.48
CA HIS A 80 -10.35 11.92 -13.33
C HIS A 80 -9.16 11.03 -12.98
N GLU A 81 -8.69 11.11 -11.74
CA GLU A 81 -7.52 10.35 -11.26
C GLU A 81 -7.66 8.85 -11.53
N HIS A 82 -8.81 8.25 -11.22
CA HIS A 82 -9.04 6.82 -11.37
C HIS A 82 -8.92 6.31 -12.81
N ILE A 83 -9.11 7.17 -13.82
CA ILE A 83 -8.94 6.81 -15.23
C ILE A 83 -7.45 6.73 -15.54
N TYR A 84 -6.71 7.80 -15.27
CA TYR A 84 -5.31 7.90 -15.65
C TYR A 84 -4.39 6.98 -14.84
N THR A 85 -4.68 6.77 -13.56
CA THR A 85 -3.96 5.78 -12.75
C THR A 85 -4.08 4.37 -13.34
N PHE A 86 -5.28 3.96 -13.78
CA PHE A 86 -5.49 2.68 -14.45
C PHE A 86 -4.78 2.60 -15.79
N GLU A 87 -4.84 3.67 -16.57
CA GLU A 87 -4.18 3.77 -17.87
C GLU A 87 -2.65 3.65 -17.79
N VAL A 88 -2.01 4.29 -16.80
CA VAL A 88 -0.57 4.14 -16.53
C VAL A 88 -0.29 2.71 -16.11
N ALA A 89 -1.04 2.18 -15.13
CA ALA A 89 -0.86 0.82 -14.65
C ALA A 89 -0.96 -0.21 -15.79
N LYS A 90 -1.89 -0.05 -16.74
CA LYS A 90 -2.05 -0.97 -17.86
C LYS A 90 -0.88 -0.94 -18.84
N ARG A 91 -0.29 0.23 -19.09
CA ARG A 91 0.92 0.40 -19.91
C ARG A 91 2.12 -0.27 -19.24
N VAL A 92 2.31 -0.02 -17.94
CA VAL A 92 3.36 -0.67 -17.14
C VAL A 92 3.17 -2.18 -17.11
N GLU A 93 1.94 -2.67 -16.93
CA GLU A 93 1.63 -4.11 -16.97
C GLU A 93 2.07 -4.75 -18.28
N THR A 94 1.76 -4.10 -19.41
CA THR A 94 2.12 -4.60 -20.75
C THR A 94 3.63 -4.74 -20.92
N LEU A 95 4.41 -3.80 -20.37
CA LEU A 95 5.88 -3.88 -20.38
C LEU A 95 6.40 -4.98 -19.45
N LEU A 96 5.89 -5.07 -18.22
CA LEU A 96 6.33 -6.06 -17.24
C LEU A 96 5.92 -7.50 -17.63
N GLN A 97 4.84 -7.68 -18.38
CA GLN A 97 4.45 -8.99 -18.92
C GLN A 97 5.50 -9.58 -19.88
N LEU A 98 6.31 -8.74 -20.55
CA LEU A 98 7.44 -9.19 -21.36
C LEU A 98 8.53 -9.89 -20.52
N LEU A 99 8.58 -9.60 -19.21
CA LEU A 99 9.49 -10.22 -18.24
C LEU A 99 8.85 -11.39 -17.47
N SER A 100 7.63 -11.80 -17.80
CA SER A 100 7.01 -12.98 -17.18
C SER A 100 7.80 -14.26 -17.50
N PRO A 101 7.61 -15.37 -16.76
CA PRO A 101 8.25 -16.66 -17.06
C PRO A 101 8.17 -17.07 -18.54
N ASN A 102 7.06 -16.76 -19.19
CA ASN A 102 6.78 -17.07 -20.59
C ASN A 102 6.81 -15.82 -21.51
N GLY A 103 7.37 -14.71 -21.03
CA GLY A 103 7.39 -13.42 -21.72
C GLY A 103 8.47 -13.32 -22.80
N ASN A 104 8.35 -12.30 -23.66
CA ASN A 104 9.34 -11.99 -24.69
C ASN A 104 10.43 -11.05 -24.16
N PHE A 105 11.47 -11.65 -23.58
CA PHE A 105 12.61 -10.95 -23.00
C PHE A 105 13.39 -10.11 -24.00
N GLU A 106 13.60 -10.61 -25.22
CA GLU A 106 14.33 -9.89 -26.26
C GLU A 106 13.63 -8.58 -26.62
N LYS A 107 12.30 -8.60 -26.69
CA LYS A 107 11.50 -7.38 -26.90
C LYS A 107 11.66 -6.40 -25.74
N PHE A 108 11.63 -6.87 -24.49
CA PHE A 108 11.88 -6.01 -23.34
C PHE A 108 13.28 -5.41 -23.36
N TYR A 109 14.30 -6.23 -23.65
CA TYR A 109 15.69 -5.80 -23.71
C TYR A 109 15.90 -4.74 -24.81
N THR A 110 15.28 -4.90 -25.97
CA THR A 110 15.29 -3.90 -27.06
C THR A 110 14.70 -2.56 -26.61
N ILE A 111 13.64 -2.59 -25.80
CA ILE A 111 13.06 -1.37 -25.21
C ILE A 111 14.04 -0.74 -24.21
N LEU A 112 14.61 -1.56 -23.33
CA LEU A 112 15.50 -1.13 -22.26
C LEU A 112 16.81 -0.51 -22.78
N GLN A 113 17.34 -1.01 -23.90
CA GLN A 113 18.54 -0.50 -24.56
C GLN A 113 18.44 0.98 -24.97
N LYS A 114 17.22 1.53 -25.08
CA LYS A 114 17.01 2.97 -25.31
C LYS A 114 17.43 3.83 -24.11
N TYR A 115 17.53 3.23 -22.93
CA TYR A 115 17.76 3.94 -21.66
C TYR A 115 19.10 3.58 -21.00
N THR A 116 19.72 2.46 -21.37
CA THR A 116 21.01 2.02 -20.81
C THR A 116 21.78 1.16 -21.81
N ASP A 117 23.08 1.35 -21.86
CA ASP A 117 24.06 0.52 -22.58
C ASP A 117 24.65 -0.60 -21.70
N LYS A 118 24.46 -0.49 -20.38
CA LYS A 118 24.95 -1.48 -19.41
C LYS A 118 24.28 -2.84 -19.59
N PRO A 119 25.01 -3.95 -19.34
CA PRO A 119 24.42 -5.28 -19.34
C PRO A 119 23.39 -5.39 -18.21
N VAL A 120 22.23 -5.98 -18.53
CA VAL A 120 21.12 -6.15 -17.58
C VAL A 120 20.91 -7.63 -17.31
N LYS A 121 20.93 -7.99 -16.03
CA LYS A 121 20.67 -9.37 -15.61
C LYS A 121 19.19 -9.71 -15.87
N ARG A 122 18.96 -10.84 -16.52
CA ARG A 122 17.61 -11.37 -16.71
C ARG A 122 16.98 -11.75 -15.36
N ILE A 123 15.74 -11.32 -15.16
CA ILE A 123 14.90 -11.63 -14.00
C ILE A 123 13.48 -11.94 -14.48
N TYR A 124 12.74 -12.75 -13.73
CA TYR A 124 11.32 -12.92 -13.97
C TYR A 124 10.50 -11.96 -13.13
N ILE A 125 9.48 -11.35 -13.73
CA ILE A 125 8.48 -10.54 -13.04
C ILE A 125 7.10 -11.13 -13.30
N GLN A 126 6.45 -11.59 -12.24
CA GLN A 126 5.03 -11.90 -12.25
C GLN A 126 4.26 -10.65 -11.82
N THR A 127 3.47 -10.11 -12.74
CA THR A 127 2.75 -8.85 -12.55
C THR A 127 1.28 -9.11 -12.29
N PHE A 128 0.68 -8.32 -11.40
CA PHE A 128 -0.73 -8.36 -11.07
C PHE A 128 -1.32 -6.94 -11.06
N MET A 129 -2.61 -6.81 -11.31
CA MET A 129 -3.38 -5.58 -11.18
C MET A 129 -4.29 -5.68 -9.95
N SER A 130 -4.30 -4.67 -9.08
CA SER A 130 -5.16 -4.70 -7.87
C SER A 130 -6.65 -4.55 -8.16
N ARG A 131 -7.00 -4.04 -9.34
CA ARG A 131 -8.37 -3.86 -9.82
C ARG A 131 -8.47 -3.88 -11.34
N GLY A 132 -9.68 -4.09 -11.83
CA GLY A 132 -10.04 -3.91 -13.24
C GLY A 132 -10.23 -2.44 -13.64
N PRO A 133 -10.72 -2.21 -14.87
CA PRO A 133 -11.07 -0.89 -15.37
C PRO A 133 -12.01 -0.14 -14.42
N SER A 134 -11.86 1.18 -14.38
CA SER A 134 -12.71 2.04 -13.56
C SER A 134 -14.17 1.99 -14.02
N LEU A 135 -15.10 2.22 -13.09
CA LEU A 135 -16.51 2.30 -13.39
C LEU A 135 -16.74 3.45 -14.39
N ASN A 136 -17.34 3.13 -15.54
CA ASN A 136 -17.81 4.16 -16.45
C ASN A 136 -19.17 4.69 -15.97
N SER A 137 -19.46 5.96 -16.24
CA SER A 137 -20.63 6.66 -15.71
C SER A 137 -21.99 6.09 -16.18
N HIS A 138 -22.00 5.13 -17.12
CA HIS A 138 -23.20 4.62 -17.78
C HIS A 138 -23.72 3.27 -17.24
N LEU A 139 -22.94 2.55 -16.43
CA LEU A 139 -23.38 1.28 -15.85
C LEU A 139 -23.82 1.47 -14.39
N ILE A 140 -25.14 1.45 -14.18
CA ILE A 140 -25.73 1.37 -12.83
C ILE A 140 -25.51 -0.05 -12.31
N HIS A 141 -24.36 -0.30 -11.70
CA HIS A 141 -24.13 -1.51 -10.91
C HIS A 141 -24.83 -1.37 -9.56
N LYS A 142 -25.46 -2.45 -9.10
CA LYS A 142 -26.10 -2.52 -7.77
C LYS A 142 -25.10 -2.25 -6.64
N GLU A 143 -23.85 -2.68 -6.82
CA GLU A 143 -22.73 -2.45 -5.90
C GLU A 143 -21.53 -1.88 -6.68
N PRO A 144 -21.50 -0.58 -7.00
CA PRO A 144 -20.50 0.00 -7.90
C PRO A 144 -19.10 0.00 -7.29
N ASN A 145 -18.96 -0.17 -5.97
CA ASN A 145 -17.70 -0.05 -5.26
C ASN A 145 -17.07 -1.39 -4.86
N ALA A 146 -17.81 -2.49 -4.94
CA ALA A 146 -17.32 -3.82 -4.54
C ALA A 146 -15.92 -4.18 -5.10
N PRO A 147 -15.63 -4.01 -6.41
CA PRO A 147 -14.31 -4.35 -6.96
C PRO A 147 -13.21 -3.31 -6.67
N TYR A 148 -13.54 -2.19 -6.02
CA TYR A 148 -12.62 -1.05 -5.85
C TYR A 148 -12.37 -0.66 -4.39
N ARG A 149 -13.16 -1.19 -3.44
CA ARG A 149 -13.00 -0.96 -1.99
C ARG A 149 -11.59 -1.33 -1.55
N LEU A 150 -10.99 -0.48 -0.73
CA LEU A 150 -9.66 -0.76 -0.17
C LEU A 150 -9.73 -1.87 0.88
N PHE A 151 -10.78 -1.84 1.70
CA PHE A 151 -10.99 -2.74 2.82
C PHE A 151 -11.95 -3.88 2.47
N ASP A 152 -11.89 -4.93 3.27
CA ASP A 152 -12.83 -6.05 3.15
C ASP A 152 -14.25 -5.58 3.40
N PHE A 153 -15.21 -6.30 2.85
CA PHE A 153 -16.62 -5.93 2.91
C PHE A 153 -17.53 -7.14 2.88
N ILE A 154 -18.75 -6.97 3.37
CA ILE A 154 -19.80 -7.99 3.25
C ILE A 154 -20.50 -7.81 1.91
N SER A 155 -20.50 -8.86 1.08
CA SER A 155 -21.27 -8.87 -0.18
C SER A 155 -22.75 -9.14 0.06
N ASN A 156 -23.55 -8.99 -1.00
CA ASN A 156 -25.01 -9.19 -0.98
C ASN A 156 -25.45 -10.59 -0.51
N ASP A 157 -24.57 -11.60 -0.59
CA ASP A 157 -24.79 -12.96 -0.09
C ASP A 157 -24.47 -13.13 1.41
N GLY A 158 -24.10 -12.05 2.10
CA GLY A 158 -23.72 -12.06 3.51
C GLY A 158 -22.30 -12.56 3.78
N THR A 159 -21.51 -12.85 2.74
CA THR A 159 -20.14 -13.34 2.91
C THR A 159 -19.12 -12.20 2.94
N LEU A 160 -18.07 -12.36 3.74
CA LEU A 160 -16.93 -11.45 3.74
C LEU A 160 -16.11 -11.67 2.45
N LYS A 161 -15.87 -10.59 1.71
CA LYS A 161 -15.03 -10.57 0.51
C LYS A 161 -13.80 -9.71 0.74
N GLU A 162 -12.71 -10.12 0.09
CA GLU A 162 -11.46 -9.37 0.07
C GLU A 162 -11.66 -8.01 -0.60
N GLY A 163 -11.23 -6.96 0.10
CA GLY A 163 -10.92 -5.67 -0.51
C GLY A 163 -9.55 -5.70 -1.20
N ARG A 164 -9.18 -4.59 -1.83
CA ARG A 164 -7.90 -4.51 -2.57
C ARG A 164 -6.69 -4.80 -1.69
N ILE A 165 -6.64 -4.32 -0.44
CA ILE A 165 -5.47 -4.54 0.44
C ILE A 165 -5.29 -6.04 0.75
N SER A 166 -6.38 -6.73 1.05
CA SER A 166 -6.35 -8.18 1.34
C SER A 166 -5.95 -8.99 0.11
N TYR A 167 -6.52 -8.67 -1.04
CA TYR A 167 -6.13 -9.27 -2.32
C TYR A 167 -4.63 -9.05 -2.61
N ILE A 168 -4.13 -7.83 -2.45
CA ILE A 168 -2.70 -7.53 -2.63
C ILE A 168 -1.84 -8.38 -1.67
N ASN A 169 -2.23 -8.47 -0.40
CA ASN A 169 -1.49 -9.24 0.60
C ASN A 169 -1.50 -10.75 0.31
N SER A 170 -2.59 -11.29 -0.23
CA SER A 170 -2.71 -12.72 -0.57
C SER A 170 -1.73 -13.13 -1.69
N LEU A 171 -1.38 -12.20 -2.59
CA LEU A 171 -0.36 -12.39 -3.63
C LEU A 171 1.08 -12.44 -3.09
N LYS A 172 1.31 -11.99 -1.85
CA LYS A 172 2.65 -11.90 -1.20
C LYS A 172 3.69 -11.18 -2.09
N PRO A 173 3.43 -9.97 -2.58
CA PRO A 173 4.32 -9.30 -3.51
C PRO A 173 5.64 -8.89 -2.86
N HIS A 174 6.64 -8.68 -3.71
CA HIS A 174 7.91 -8.07 -3.30
C HIS A 174 7.81 -6.54 -3.37
N LEU A 175 7.08 -6.03 -4.37
CA LEU A 175 6.84 -4.61 -4.60
C LEU A 175 5.36 -4.38 -4.96
N VAL A 176 4.77 -3.34 -4.40
CA VAL A 176 3.51 -2.76 -4.85
C VAL A 176 3.80 -1.35 -5.36
N VAL A 177 3.27 -1.00 -6.53
CA VAL A 177 3.38 0.34 -7.11
C VAL A 177 1.98 0.95 -7.06
N SER A 178 1.74 1.82 -6.08
CA SER A 178 0.46 2.53 -5.92
C SER A 178 0.52 3.87 -6.66
N ILE A 179 -0.32 4.00 -7.68
CA ILE A 179 -0.26 5.12 -8.64
C ILE A 179 -1.42 6.07 -8.36
N HIS A 180 -1.10 7.34 -8.12
CA HIS A 180 -2.05 8.38 -7.75
C HIS A 180 -1.77 9.73 -8.44
N PHE A 181 -2.78 10.60 -8.43
CA PHE A 181 -2.68 12.02 -8.76
C PHE A 181 -3.44 12.82 -7.73
N ALA A 182 -2.84 13.91 -7.23
CA ALA A 182 -3.54 14.80 -6.33
C ALA A 182 -4.34 15.86 -7.11
N LEU A 183 -5.25 16.56 -6.42
CA LEU A 183 -5.95 17.68 -7.04
C LEU A 183 -5.07 18.92 -7.11
N ASN A 184 -4.51 19.32 -5.96
CA ASN A 184 -3.73 20.53 -5.80
C ASN A 184 -2.73 20.39 -4.64
N SER A 185 -1.74 21.27 -4.58
CA SER A 185 -0.77 21.37 -3.49
C SER A 185 -0.23 22.78 -3.31
N SER A 186 0.33 22.99 -2.12
CA SER A 186 1.20 24.13 -1.83
C SER A 186 2.40 24.15 -2.79
N PRO A 187 2.99 25.33 -3.07
CA PRO A 187 4.21 25.42 -3.89
C PRO A 187 5.34 24.50 -3.42
N TYR A 188 5.48 24.28 -2.11
CA TYR A 188 6.55 23.47 -1.53
C TYR A 188 6.49 22.00 -1.98
N PHE A 189 5.28 21.44 -2.10
CA PHE A 189 5.09 20.04 -2.49
C PHE A 189 4.86 19.85 -3.99
N ARG A 190 4.80 20.91 -4.81
CA ARG A 190 4.62 20.75 -6.27
C ARG A 190 5.73 19.91 -6.88
N GLY A 191 5.33 18.80 -7.48
CA GLY A 191 6.14 17.90 -8.27
C GLY A 191 5.57 16.50 -8.27
N MET A 192 6.46 15.51 -8.41
CA MET A 192 6.14 14.12 -8.18
C MET A 192 6.57 13.77 -6.76
N ASN A 193 5.65 13.21 -5.97
CA ASN A 193 5.83 13.00 -4.55
C ASN A 193 5.71 11.51 -4.23
N ALA A 194 6.56 11.04 -3.31
CA ALA A 194 6.28 9.79 -2.61
C ALA A 194 5.26 10.05 -1.49
N VAL A 195 4.38 9.07 -1.23
CA VAL A 195 3.54 9.06 -0.03
C VAL A 195 4.01 7.91 0.86
N ILE A 196 4.35 8.21 2.11
CA ILE A 196 4.90 7.22 3.02
C ILE A 196 4.14 7.20 4.34
N ALA A 197 4.11 6.05 4.98
CA ALA A 197 3.72 5.96 6.39
C ALA A 197 4.89 6.38 7.28
N ALA A 198 4.60 7.07 8.37
CA ALA A 198 5.60 7.41 9.36
C ALA A 198 6.24 6.15 9.98
N PRO A 199 7.52 6.21 10.38
CA PRO A 199 8.11 5.19 11.24
C PRO A 199 7.31 4.99 12.52
N TYR A 200 7.27 3.74 13.01
CA TYR A 200 6.67 3.45 14.32
C TYR A 200 7.34 4.25 15.45
N SER A 201 8.66 4.44 15.38
CA SER A 201 9.44 5.16 16.39
C SER A 201 8.98 6.60 16.61
N ILE A 202 8.65 7.33 15.54
CA ILE A 202 8.14 8.70 15.66
C ILE A 202 6.67 8.70 16.10
N LEU A 203 5.83 7.77 15.64
CA LEU A 203 4.44 7.67 16.10
C LEU A 203 4.36 7.33 17.61
N TYR A 204 5.21 6.41 18.06
CA TYR A 204 5.27 5.98 19.47
C TYR A 204 5.68 7.11 20.42
N LYS A 205 6.61 7.99 20.01
CA LYS A 205 6.90 9.22 20.78
C LYS A 205 5.67 10.11 20.93
N GLY A 206 4.80 10.15 19.92
CA GLY A 206 3.52 10.86 19.97
C GLY A 206 2.57 10.24 20.99
N LEU A 207 2.46 8.91 21.00
CA LEU A 207 1.71 8.19 22.02
C LEU A 207 2.23 8.53 23.43
N GLN A 208 3.55 8.49 23.63
CA GLN A 208 4.19 8.85 24.91
C GLN A 208 3.94 10.31 25.31
N TYR A 209 3.91 11.25 24.35
CA TYR A 209 3.53 12.64 24.60
C TYR A 209 2.08 12.75 25.07
N PHE A 210 1.14 12.08 24.40
CA PHE A 210 -0.26 12.07 24.82
C PHE A 210 -0.49 11.38 26.17
N GLN A 211 0.34 10.40 26.52
CA GLN A 211 0.35 9.71 27.82
C GLN A 211 1.06 10.51 28.93
N GLY A 212 1.70 11.64 28.60
CA GLY A 212 2.42 12.47 29.57
C GLY A 212 3.81 11.94 29.96
N THR A 213 4.30 10.89 29.30
CA THR A 213 5.65 10.33 29.53
C THR A 213 6.74 11.20 28.90
N ILE A 214 6.42 11.93 27.83
CA ILE A 214 7.28 12.94 27.22
C ILE A 214 6.64 14.32 27.45
N PRO A 215 7.37 15.29 28.04
CA PRO A 215 6.77 16.54 28.52
C PRO A 215 6.55 17.59 27.42
N ASP A 216 7.30 17.53 26.32
CA ASP A 216 7.30 18.57 25.30
C ASP A 216 7.34 18.02 23.86
N ARG A 217 7.27 18.93 22.89
CA ARG A 217 7.15 18.63 21.46
C ARG A 217 8.49 18.65 20.72
N SER A 218 9.61 18.84 21.42
CA SER A 218 10.94 18.99 20.79
C SER A 218 11.28 17.81 19.90
N PHE A 219 10.93 16.59 20.33
CA PHE A 219 11.18 15.36 19.57
C PHE A 219 10.59 15.37 18.16
N PHE A 220 9.50 16.10 17.93
CA PHE A 220 8.87 16.25 16.63
C PHE A 220 9.65 17.26 15.78
N TYR A 221 9.90 18.46 16.32
CA TYR A 221 10.57 19.54 15.58
C TYR A 221 12.05 19.28 15.29
N THR A 222 12.70 18.42 16.06
CA THR A 222 14.08 17.96 15.77
C THR A 222 14.11 16.71 14.88
N SER A 223 12.96 16.17 14.48
CA SER A 223 12.89 14.99 13.62
C SER A 223 13.09 15.37 12.14
N LYS A 224 13.51 14.40 11.33
CA LYS A 224 13.60 14.55 9.87
C LYS A 224 12.23 14.66 9.18
N TYR A 225 11.13 14.48 9.93
CA TYR A 225 9.79 14.30 9.40
C TYR A 225 8.88 15.52 9.59
N ALA A 226 9.31 16.52 10.38
CA ALA A 226 8.47 17.61 10.84
C ALA A 226 7.75 18.35 9.70
N ASP A 227 8.44 18.52 8.58
CA ASP A 227 7.96 19.29 7.42
C ASP A 227 7.10 18.46 6.45
N TRP A 228 6.88 17.16 6.71
CA TRP A 228 6.16 16.27 5.80
C TRP A 228 4.76 15.87 6.29
N PHE A 229 4.38 16.26 7.50
CA PHE A 229 3.01 16.12 8.00
C PHE A 229 2.16 17.30 7.56
N THR A 230 1.39 17.12 6.49
CA THR A 230 0.43 18.12 6.04
C THR A 230 -0.75 17.48 5.32
N GLU A 231 -1.97 17.91 5.64
CA GLU A 231 -3.16 17.64 4.83
C GLU A 231 -3.67 18.94 4.20
N ASP A 232 -3.65 20.05 4.95
CA ASP A 232 -3.84 21.40 4.44
C ASP A 232 -3.02 22.46 5.20
N GLU A 233 -2.89 23.65 4.60
CA GLU A 233 -2.05 24.77 5.11
C GLU A 233 -2.66 25.53 6.30
N ARG A 234 -3.90 25.24 6.71
CA ARG A 234 -4.59 25.96 7.79
C ARG A 234 -4.18 25.46 9.17
N LYS A 235 -3.45 24.34 9.24
CA LYS A 235 -3.00 23.71 10.48
C LYS A 235 -1.49 23.44 10.44
N SER A 236 -0.86 23.52 11.60
CA SER A 236 0.57 23.24 11.75
C SER A 236 0.91 21.77 11.48
N GLY A 237 2.15 21.47 11.10
CA GLY A 237 2.61 20.08 10.94
C GLY A 237 2.46 19.25 12.21
N PHE A 238 2.66 19.84 13.40
CA PHE A 238 2.45 19.14 14.66
C PHE A 238 0.98 18.74 14.90
N PHE A 239 0.03 19.54 14.41
CA PHE A 239 -1.39 19.19 14.46
C PHE A 239 -1.69 17.96 13.60
N TRP A 240 -1.21 17.95 12.35
CA TRP A 240 -1.38 16.80 11.45
C TRP A 240 -0.69 15.55 11.98
N TYR A 241 0.52 15.68 12.50
CA TYR A 241 1.23 14.62 13.21
C TYR A 241 0.41 14.07 14.40
N SER A 242 -0.14 14.96 15.24
CA SER A 242 -0.96 14.58 16.39
C SER A 242 -2.23 13.83 15.97
N ASN A 243 -2.89 14.29 14.90
CA ASN A 243 -4.05 13.62 14.34
C ASN A 243 -3.69 12.21 13.85
N ASP A 244 -2.56 12.07 13.16
CA ASP A 244 -2.08 10.79 12.65
C ASP A 244 -1.70 9.82 13.78
N VAL A 245 -1.07 10.30 14.85
CA VAL A 245 -0.78 9.50 16.05
C VAL A 245 -2.08 8.96 16.66
N VAL A 246 -3.07 9.82 16.91
CA VAL A 246 -4.33 9.40 17.54
C VAL A 246 -5.08 8.44 16.64
N MET A 247 -5.16 8.70 15.33
CA MET A 247 -5.86 7.83 14.38
C MET A 247 -5.12 6.52 14.10
N TYR A 248 -3.80 6.48 14.22
CA TYR A 248 -3.00 5.26 14.09
C TYR A 248 -3.21 4.30 15.27
N PHE A 249 -3.21 4.81 16.50
CA PHE A 249 -3.36 3.98 17.69
C PHE A 249 -4.83 3.68 17.99
N THR A 250 -5.69 4.70 18.08
CA THR A 250 -7.06 4.54 18.60
C THR A 250 -8.12 4.35 17.51
N GLY A 251 -7.80 4.67 16.26
CA GLY A 251 -8.78 4.72 15.17
C GLY A 251 -9.66 5.98 15.16
N TYR A 252 -9.44 6.95 16.05
CA TYR A 252 -10.18 8.22 16.10
C TYR A 252 -9.34 9.40 15.60
N ARG A 253 -9.98 10.48 15.16
CA ARG A 253 -9.30 11.75 14.85
C ARG A 253 -9.22 12.65 16.07
N ILE A 254 -8.51 13.77 15.95
CA ILE A 254 -8.52 14.84 16.96
C ILE A 254 -9.40 16.02 16.53
N LYS A 255 -9.87 16.76 17.52
CA LYS A 255 -10.46 18.10 17.37
C LYS A 255 -9.36 19.16 17.34
N ASN A 256 -9.75 20.41 17.09
CA ASN A 256 -8.83 21.55 17.02
C ASN A 256 -8.06 21.83 18.33
N ASP A 257 -8.59 21.39 19.46
CA ASP A 257 -7.99 21.50 20.80
C ASP A 257 -7.12 20.29 21.16
N TYR A 258 -6.83 19.40 20.21
CA TYR A 258 -6.08 18.14 20.39
C TYR A 258 -6.79 17.06 21.22
N SER A 259 -8.05 17.27 21.62
CA SER A 259 -8.86 16.23 22.23
C SER A 259 -9.31 15.20 21.19
N ILE A 260 -9.60 13.96 21.63
CA ILE A 260 -10.10 12.91 20.74
C ILE A 260 -11.52 13.26 20.29
N ASP A 261 -11.78 13.10 19.00
CA ASP A 261 -13.11 13.20 18.41
C ASP A 261 -13.78 11.82 18.41
N THR A 262 -14.59 11.55 19.44
CA THR A 262 -15.29 10.27 19.63
C THR A 262 -16.34 9.98 18.56
N ASP A 263 -16.79 10.98 17.81
CA ASP A 263 -17.73 10.81 16.70
C ASP A 263 -17.02 10.50 15.38
N ALA A 264 -15.70 10.69 15.34
CA ALA A 264 -14.85 10.47 14.17
C ALA A 264 -14.12 9.12 14.19
N PHE A 265 -14.76 8.05 14.67
CA PHE A 265 -14.20 6.71 14.58
C PHE A 265 -13.99 6.31 13.11
N ARG A 266 -12.83 5.73 12.81
CA ARG A 266 -12.43 5.24 11.48
C ARG A 266 -12.04 3.77 11.48
N GLY A 267 -12.34 3.06 12.58
CA GLY A 267 -12.18 1.63 12.68
C GLY A 267 -10.79 1.20 13.16
N TYR A 268 -10.73 -0.02 13.69
CA TYR A 268 -9.46 -0.73 13.88
C TYR A 268 -9.00 -1.27 12.53
N ARG A 269 -8.44 -0.40 11.69
CA ARG A 269 -8.17 -0.66 10.26
C ARG A 269 -7.32 -1.89 9.99
N TYR A 270 -6.43 -2.24 10.91
CA TYR A 270 -5.62 -3.45 10.82
C TYR A 270 -6.42 -4.75 10.96
N ASN A 271 -7.66 -4.71 11.47
CA ASN A 271 -8.61 -5.82 11.51
C ASN A 271 -9.71 -5.74 10.43
N MET A 272 -9.66 -4.73 9.55
CA MET A 272 -10.60 -4.53 8.43
C MET A 272 -10.08 -5.12 7.11
N VAL A 273 -8.97 -5.85 7.17
CA VAL A 273 -8.32 -6.54 6.06
C VAL A 273 -7.97 -7.95 6.48
N GLN A 274 -7.77 -8.86 5.54
CA GLN A 274 -7.33 -10.23 5.76
C GLN A 274 -5.83 -10.35 5.53
N TRP A 275 -5.11 -10.73 6.59
CA TRP A 275 -3.66 -10.92 6.62
C TRP A 275 -3.23 -11.57 7.95
N ALA A 276 -1.94 -11.88 8.08
CA ALA A 276 -1.39 -12.60 9.23
C ALA A 276 -1.38 -11.81 10.56
N TYR A 277 -1.70 -10.51 10.53
CA TYR A 277 -1.61 -9.62 11.68
C TYR A 277 -2.97 -9.17 12.23
N ASN A 278 -4.04 -9.84 11.80
CA ASN A 278 -5.35 -9.70 12.42
C ASN A 278 -5.34 -10.21 13.85
N ASP A 279 -6.17 -9.59 14.67
CA ASP A 279 -6.48 -10.13 15.98
C ASP A 279 -7.29 -11.43 15.86
N PRO A 280 -7.16 -12.36 16.83
CA PRO A 280 -7.83 -13.65 16.78
C PRO A 280 -9.36 -13.54 16.68
N PRO A 281 -10.05 -14.57 16.17
CA PRO A 281 -11.51 -14.62 16.17
C PRO A 281 -12.10 -14.29 17.56
N GLY A 282 -13.16 -13.48 17.58
CA GLY A 282 -13.78 -12.97 18.81
C GLY A 282 -13.29 -11.58 19.26
N TRP A 283 -12.24 -11.03 18.64
CA TRP A 283 -11.73 -9.70 18.95
C TRP A 283 -12.81 -8.61 18.95
N ALA A 284 -13.74 -8.67 17.99
CA ALA A 284 -14.82 -7.71 17.82
C ALA A 284 -15.74 -7.62 19.05
N HIS A 285 -15.93 -8.74 19.76
CA HIS A 285 -16.74 -8.76 20.99
C HIS A 285 -16.10 -7.96 22.12
N ILE A 286 -14.77 -7.90 22.15
CA ILE A 286 -14.02 -7.11 23.13
C ILE A 286 -13.98 -5.64 22.67
N ALA A 287 -13.62 -5.44 21.40
CA ALA A 287 -13.37 -4.12 20.83
C ALA A 287 -14.60 -3.19 20.78
N LYS A 288 -15.82 -3.75 20.66
CA LYS A 288 -17.08 -2.96 20.68
C LYS A 288 -17.28 -2.14 21.96
N HIS A 289 -16.59 -2.50 23.05
CA HIS A 289 -16.70 -1.81 24.35
C HIS A 289 -15.57 -0.81 24.59
N HIS A 290 -14.62 -0.70 23.65
CA HIS A 290 -13.45 0.16 23.75
C HIS A 290 -12.71 0.09 25.11
N PRO A 291 -12.40 -1.12 25.63
CA PRO A 291 -11.92 -1.26 26.99
C PRO A 291 -10.60 -0.52 27.22
N PRO A 292 -10.43 0.17 28.36
CA PRO A 292 -9.19 0.86 28.70
C PRO A 292 -8.05 -0.15 28.91
N ASN A 293 -6.81 0.30 28.75
CA ASN A 293 -5.60 -0.52 28.89
C ASN A 293 -5.54 -1.68 27.89
N THR A 294 -6.04 -1.46 26.68
CA THR A 294 -6.01 -2.45 25.58
C THR A 294 -5.65 -1.77 24.25
N PRO A 295 -5.39 -2.56 23.18
CA PRO A 295 -5.28 -2.04 21.82
C PRO A 295 -6.60 -1.50 21.24
N TYR A 296 -7.70 -1.53 21.99
CA TYR A 296 -9.01 -1.02 21.59
C TYR A 296 -9.46 0.17 22.45
N ALA A 297 -8.57 0.76 23.26
CA ALA A 297 -8.93 1.92 24.04
C ALA A 297 -9.26 3.11 23.13
N ASN A 298 -10.42 3.74 23.33
CA ASN A 298 -10.78 5.00 22.69
C ASN A 298 -10.17 6.23 23.38
N ASN A 299 -9.51 6.01 24.52
CA ASN A 299 -8.72 6.99 25.25
C ASN A 299 -7.23 6.71 25.00
N ILE A 300 -6.51 7.65 24.38
CA ILE A 300 -5.09 7.49 24.04
C ILE A 300 -4.19 7.36 25.27
N GLN A 301 -4.55 7.98 26.40
CA GLN A 301 -3.80 7.82 27.66
C GLN A 301 -3.82 6.38 28.17
N GLN A 302 -4.88 5.63 27.84
CA GLN A 302 -5.09 4.24 28.27
C GLN A 302 -4.84 3.25 27.12
N PHE A 303 -4.29 3.70 26.01
CA PHE A 303 -4.00 2.84 24.87
C PHE A 303 -2.73 2.03 25.09
N ILE A 304 -2.80 0.72 24.82
CA ILE A 304 -1.64 -0.18 24.91
C ILE A 304 -1.43 -0.86 23.56
N PRO A 305 -0.30 -0.60 22.85
CA PRO A 305 -0.01 -1.18 21.53
C PRO A 305 0.47 -2.64 21.65
N GLN A 306 -0.39 -3.53 22.15
CA GLN A 306 -0.06 -4.95 22.39
C GLN A 306 -0.99 -5.89 21.62
N ASN A 307 -0.66 -6.13 20.35
CA ASN A 307 -1.24 -7.20 19.55
C ASN A 307 -0.30 -7.59 18.38
N ALA A 308 -0.76 -8.49 17.51
CA ALA A 308 0.02 -8.97 16.37
C ALA A 308 0.41 -7.83 15.41
N PHE A 309 -0.53 -6.90 15.14
CA PHE A 309 -0.26 -5.72 14.32
C PHE A 309 0.85 -4.84 14.93
N PHE A 310 0.73 -4.41 16.19
CA PHE A 310 1.74 -3.55 16.79
C PHE A 310 3.08 -4.26 17.02
N THR A 311 3.09 -5.59 17.18
CA THR A 311 4.32 -6.39 17.23
C THR A 311 5.04 -6.34 15.88
N ARG A 312 4.30 -6.44 14.76
CA ARG A 312 4.86 -6.26 13.41
C ARG A 312 5.40 -4.84 13.23
N GLU A 313 4.66 -3.81 13.65
CA GLU A 313 5.06 -2.41 13.49
C GLU A 313 6.37 -2.08 14.22
N GLN A 314 6.69 -2.80 15.30
CA GLN A 314 7.94 -2.71 16.06
C GLN A 314 9.09 -3.53 15.45
N SER A 315 8.83 -4.34 14.42
CA SER A 315 9.84 -5.23 13.87
C SER A 315 10.91 -4.49 13.05
N LYS A 316 12.10 -5.08 12.98
CA LYS A 316 13.19 -4.60 12.10
C LYS A 316 12.78 -4.50 10.63
N TYR A 317 11.80 -5.30 10.19
CA TYR A 317 11.33 -5.30 8.81
C TYR A 317 10.47 -4.08 8.50
N GLU A 318 9.62 -3.64 9.44
CA GLU A 318 8.91 -2.37 9.29
C GLU A 318 9.84 -1.17 9.46
N GLN A 319 10.90 -1.30 10.27
CA GLN A 319 11.97 -0.32 10.31
C GLN A 319 12.64 -0.17 8.93
N TYR A 320 13.05 -1.26 8.27
CA TYR A 320 13.62 -1.18 6.91
C TYR A 320 12.66 -0.55 5.91
N ARG A 321 11.36 -0.83 6.01
CA ARG A 321 10.36 -0.29 5.09
C ARG A 321 10.10 1.20 5.25
N ARG A 322 10.22 1.76 6.47
CA ARG A 322 9.71 3.12 6.80
C ARG A 322 10.75 4.06 7.39
N ASP A 323 11.89 3.56 7.83
CA ASP A 323 12.92 4.33 8.52
C ASP A 323 14.31 4.07 7.92
N GLY A 324 15.22 5.05 8.03
CA GLY A 324 16.56 4.96 7.44
C GLY A 324 16.51 4.71 5.93
N GLY A 325 17.27 3.71 5.45
CA GLY A 325 17.41 3.41 4.02
C GLY A 325 18.40 4.35 3.31
N PHE A 326 18.49 4.23 1.98
CA PHE A 326 19.46 4.97 1.16
C PHE A 326 19.26 6.49 1.18
N GLU A 327 18.03 6.95 1.37
CA GLU A 327 17.72 8.39 1.54
C GLU A 327 18.05 8.88 2.96
N GLY A 328 18.38 7.97 3.89
CA GLY A 328 18.62 8.26 5.30
C GLY A 328 17.34 8.49 6.13
N TYR A 329 16.18 8.31 5.52
CA TYR A 329 14.83 8.36 6.11
C TYR A 329 13.82 7.68 5.18
N GLY A 330 12.63 7.33 5.69
CA GLY A 330 11.52 6.80 4.87
C GLY A 330 11.67 5.36 4.38
N GLY A 331 12.86 4.75 4.56
CA GLY A 331 13.12 3.34 4.30
C GLY A 331 12.94 2.94 2.83
N ASP A 332 12.75 1.63 2.62
CA ASP A 332 12.60 1.04 1.30
C ASP A 332 11.37 1.56 0.54
N ASN A 333 10.29 1.94 1.25
CA ASN A 333 9.10 2.51 0.62
C ASN A 333 9.44 3.85 -0.07
N LEU A 334 10.12 4.75 0.65
CA LEU A 334 10.50 6.04 0.08
C LEU A 334 11.50 5.86 -1.06
N TYR A 335 12.51 5.03 -0.85
CA TYR A 335 13.54 4.79 -1.86
C TYR A 335 12.92 4.24 -3.16
N ALA A 336 12.05 3.24 -3.06
CA ALA A 336 11.37 2.67 -4.23
C ALA A 336 10.50 3.69 -4.96
N SER A 337 9.72 4.51 -4.24
CA SER A 337 8.95 5.60 -4.85
C SER A 337 9.84 6.62 -5.55
N ASN A 338 10.89 7.09 -4.88
CA ASN A 338 11.79 8.11 -5.42
C ASN A 338 12.56 7.61 -6.64
N GLU A 339 13.00 6.36 -6.66
CA GLU A 339 13.68 5.77 -7.82
C GLU A 339 12.76 5.71 -9.05
N ILE A 340 11.51 5.26 -8.88
CA ILE A 340 10.54 5.27 -9.99
C ILE A 340 10.32 6.71 -10.50
N ILE A 341 10.14 7.67 -9.59
CA ILE A 341 9.99 9.08 -9.94
C ILE A 341 11.23 9.59 -10.70
N ARG A 342 12.45 9.29 -10.23
CA ARG A 342 13.70 9.68 -10.88
C ARG A 342 13.78 9.14 -12.31
N PHE A 343 13.39 7.88 -12.55
CA PHE A 343 13.36 7.30 -13.89
C PHE A 343 12.35 7.99 -14.81
N VAL A 344 11.15 8.30 -14.31
CA VAL A 344 10.14 9.06 -15.07
C VAL A 344 10.67 10.46 -15.42
N LEU A 345 11.22 11.17 -14.44
CA LEU A 345 11.80 12.49 -14.64
C LEU A 345 12.94 12.45 -15.66
N TYR A 346 13.83 11.46 -15.55
CA TYR A 346 14.93 11.24 -16.50
C TYR A 346 14.42 11.02 -17.92
N ASN A 347 13.42 10.14 -18.10
CA ASN A 347 12.86 9.85 -19.42
C ASN A 347 12.28 11.12 -20.06
N LEU A 348 11.42 11.84 -19.33
CA LEU A 348 10.83 13.09 -19.80
C LEU A 348 11.92 14.14 -20.16
N TYR A 349 12.94 14.30 -19.32
CA TYR A 349 14.04 15.23 -19.60
C TYR A 349 14.87 14.85 -20.83
N SER A 350 15.09 13.55 -21.05
CA SER A 350 15.83 13.07 -22.24
C SER A 350 15.08 13.38 -23.55
N LYS A 351 13.76 13.53 -23.48
CA LYS A 351 12.87 13.93 -24.59
C LYS A 351 12.67 15.45 -24.69
N GLY A 352 13.38 16.24 -23.88
CA GLY A 352 13.24 17.70 -23.87
C GLY A 352 11.98 18.22 -23.18
N ILE A 353 11.19 17.36 -22.54
CA ILE A 353 9.99 17.74 -21.79
C ILE A 353 10.45 18.22 -20.42
N ARG A 354 10.39 19.54 -20.20
CA ARG A 354 10.90 20.21 -18.99
C ARG A 354 9.92 21.22 -18.45
N HIS A 355 9.76 21.23 -17.12
CA HIS A 355 9.00 22.25 -16.40
C HIS A 355 9.54 22.38 -14.97
N LYS A 356 9.38 23.56 -14.35
CA LYS A 356 9.89 23.82 -12.98
C LYS A 356 9.29 22.89 -11.92
N ASP A 357 8.04 22.48 -12.12
CA ASP A 357 7.34 21.55 -11.23
C ASP A 357 7.63 20.08 -11.59
N GLN A 358 8.39 19.79 -12.65
CA GLN A 358 8.83 18.43 -12.94
C GLN A 358 10.08 18.13 -12.13
N ARG A 359 9.90 17.77 -10.85
CA ARG A 359 10.99 17.50 -9.91
C ARG A 359 10.56 16.43 -8.93
N LEU A 360 11.55 15.79 -8.30
CA LEU A 360 11.33 15.00 -7.11
C LEU A 360 11.02 15.96 -5.95
N ALA A 361 9.76 16.00 -5.54
CA ALA A 361 9.29 16.87 -4.48
C ALA A 361 9.36 16.16 -3.11
N PRO A 362 9.35 16.91 -1.99
CA PRO A 362 9.33 16.32 -0.65
C PRO A 362 8.18 15.31 -0.49
N PRO A 363 8.38 14.21 0.26
CA PRO A 363 7.33 13.22 0.45
C PRO A 363 6.20 13.78 1.32
N TYR A 364 5.02 13.19 1.17
CA TYR A 364 3.93 13.34 2.13
C TYR A 364 3.99 12.20 3.14
N ILE A 365 3.91 12.53 4.43
CA ILE A 365 3.64 11.55 5.47
C ILE A 365 2.15 11.56 5.76
N SER A 366 1.55 10.39 5.68
CA SER A 366 0.26 10.18 6.30
C SER A 366 0.04 8.72 6.65
N ILE A 367 -0.83 8.47 7.62
CA ILE A 367 -1.27 7.12 7.98
C ILE A 367 -2.33 6.57 7.01
N TRP A 368 -2.15 6.80 5.71
CA TRP A 368 -3.03 6.26 4.67
C TRP A 368 -3.01 4.73 4.71
N SER A 369 -4.16 4.15 4.41
CA SER A 369 -4.38 2.72 4.62
C SER A 369 -3.43 1.84 3.81
N VAL A 370 -3.09 2.25 2.59
CA VAL A 370 -2.29 1.46 1.64
C VAL A 370 -0.83 1.33 2.12
N PRO A 371 -0.07 2.41 2.40
CA PRO A 371 1.29 2.30 2.96
C PRO A 371 1.39 1.54 4.29
N LEU A 372 0.33 1.52 5.10
CA LEU A 372 0.33 0.83 6.41
C LEU A 372 0.00 -0.66 6.34
N HIS A 373 -1.04 -1.02 5.59
CA HIS A 373 -1.66 -2.34 5.66
C HIS A 373 -1.25 -3.27 4.51
N ILE A 374 -0.45 -2.79 3.55
CA ILE A 374 0.26 -3.66 2.61
C ILE A 374 1.49 -4.26 3.31
N ASN A 375 1.65 -5.58 3.20
CA ASN A 375 2.77 -6.34 3.76
C ASN A 375 3.88 -6.60 2.71
N ALA A 376 4.34 -5.53 2.05
CA ALA A 376 5.39 -5.52 1.02
C ALA A 376 5.98 -4.11 0.90
N ILE A 377 7.12 -3.95 0.19
CA ILE A 377 7.60 -2.61 -0.17
C ILE A 377 6.50 -1.94 -1.01
N ASN A 378 6.09 -0.73 -0.62
CA ASN A 378 5.06 0.02 -1.32
C ASN A 378 5.64 1.32 -1.87
N ALA A 379 5.82 1.36 -3.19
CA ALA A 379 6.13 2.58 -3.92
C ALA A 379 4.83 3.32 -4.20
N PHE A 380 4.36 4.11 -3.23
CA PHE A 380 3.21 4.99 -3.42
C PHE A 380 3.67 6.32 -4.00
N ILE A 381 3.12 6.68 -5.15
CA ILE A 381 3.56 7.82 -5.96
C ILE A 381 2.36 8.69 -6.33
N GLU A 382 2.48 9.98 -6.08
CA GLU A 382 1.65 11.01 -6.71
C GLU A 382 2.42 11.63 -7.88
N PHE A 383 1.97 11.37 -9.12
CA PHE A 383 2.68 11.83 -10.32
C PHE A 383 2.47 13.33 -10.63
N GLY A 384 1.56 13.98 -9.93
CA GLY A 384 1.31 15.40 -10.08
C GLY A 384 -0.10 15.80 -9.68
N TYR A 385 -0.52 16.96 -10.16
CA TYR A 385 -1.71 17.65 -9.68
C TYR A 385 -2.66 17.98 -10.82
N LEU A 386 -3.86 17.40 -10.83
CA LEU A 386 -4.82 17.54 -11.94
C LEU A 386 -5.25 18.99 -12.20
N ALA A 387 -5.26 19.85 -11.18
CA ALA A 387 -5.55 21.28 -11.34
C ALA A 387 -4.44 22.05 -12.07
N ARG A 388 -3.24 21.48 -12.24
CA ARG A 388 -2.10 22.13 -12.91
C ARG A 388 -2.12 21.87 -14.42
N PRO A 389 -2.04 22.94 -15.25
CA PRO A 389 -1.97 22.79 -16.70
C PRO A 389 -0.87 21.84 -17.17
N TYR A 390 0.31 21.94 -16.54
CA TYR A 390 1.45 21.11 -16.90
C TYR A 390 1.20 19.60 -16.71
N THR A 391 0.64 19.19 -15.56
CA THR A 391 0.29 17.78 -15.32
C THR A 391 -0.69 17.27 -16.39
N ARG A 392 -1.67 18.11 -16.79
CA ARG A 392 -2.60 17.75 -17.87
C ARG A 392 -1.92 17.64 -19.23
N THR A 393 -0.91 18.47 -19.52
CA THR A 393 -0.08 18.32 -20.72
C THR A 393 0.65 16.99 -20.74
N ILE A 394 1.22 16.56 -19.60
CA ILE A 394 1.84 15.23 -19.48
C ILE A 394 0.81 14.13 -19.73
N ILE A 395 -0.35 14.19 -19.08
CA ILE A 395 -1.42 13.21 -19.25
C ILE A 395 -1.89 13.11 -20.71
N ASN A 396 -2.09 14.24 -21.39
CA ASN A 396 -2.63 14.24 -22.75
C ASN A 396 -1.61 13.77 -23.81
N ASN A 397 -0.34 14.14 -23.64
CA ASN A 397 0.63 14.09 -24.73
C ASN A 397 1.82 13.17 -24.46
N HIS A 398 2.06 12.81 -23.20
CA HIS A 398 3.29 12.17 -22.73
C HIS A 398 3.02 11.05 -21.72
N LEU A 399 1.83 10.47 -21.72
CA LEU A 399 1.49 9.41 -20.77
C LEU A 399 2.32 8.13 -21.01
N ASP A 400 2.78 7.90 -22.24
CA ASP A 400 3.69 6.79 -22.57
C ASP A 400 5.13 7.05 -22.08
N ASP A 401 5.43 8.29 -21.68
CA ASP A 401 6.73 8.70 -21.14
C ASP A 401 6.78 8.61 -19.60
N VAL A 402 5.63 8.38 -18.96
CA VAL A 402 5.44 8.18 -17.52
C VAL A 402 5.26 6.69 -17.24
#